data_AF-A0A0B1ZYQ3-F1
#
_entry.id   AF-A0A0B1ZYQ3-F1
#
_cell.length_a   1.000
_cell.length_b   1.000
_cell.length_c   1.000
_cell.angle_alpha   90.00
_cell.angle_beta   90.00
_cell.angle_gamma   90.00
#
_symmetry.space_group_name_H-M   'P 1'
#
loop_
_entity.id
_entity.type
_entity.pdbx_description
1 polymer ?
#
loop_
_entity_poly.entity_id
_entity_poly.type
_entity_poly.pdbx_seq_one_letter_code
_entity_poly.pdbx_strand_id
1 'polypeptide(L)'
;MTAAAYDGLPAMIPTHWGITGPDVYSAKTPWTVAMPIAISGLVLAGLFAVSFVNRTMPVRPLPAAEPEVGAARTARLRAALSSFFGRVMFAVTLLTSWSSVLGWVAPDAGWLTSVFPIAVVILIVGILVAFWVRWRQLTRADGDTPAPRSSDEADHWKAGFLYVDPADRSLFVPKRLGVGWTVNFGHPGGIAIGILLLAVIGALIAFGLTAGN
;
A
#
# COMPACT_ATOMS: atom_id res chain seq x y z
N MET A 1 -23.96 0.07 -0.20
CA MET A 1 -25.24 0.71 0.18
C MET A 1 -26.21 0.49 -0.95
N THR A 2 -27.38 -0.09 -0.66
CA THR A 2 -28.48 -0.13 -1.62
C THR A 2 -29.21 1.22 -1.55
N ALA A 3 -29.78 1.67 -2.67
CA ALA A 3 -30.55 2.92 -2.73
C ALA A 3 -31.69 2.97 -1.70
N ALA A 4 -32.19 1.81 -1.26
CA ALA A 4 -33.33 1.66 -0.36
C ALA A 4 -33.16 2.22 1.06
N ALA A 5 -31.93 2.47 1.54
CA ALA A 5 -31.71 3.02 2.89
C ALA A 5 -31.22 4.47 2.91
N TYR A 6 -31.02 5.06 1.74
CA TYR A 6 -30.51 6.42 1.61
C TYR A 6 -31.49 7.46 2.21
N ASP A 7 -32.80 7.20 2.05
CA ASP A 7 -33.84 8.10 2.53
C ASP A 7 -33.92 8.16 4.06
N GLY A 8 -33.65 7.04 4.75
CA GLY A 8 -33.64 6.95 6.20
C GLY A 8 -32.41 7.54 6.89
N LEU A 9 -31.39 7.97 6.14
CA LEU A 9 -30.19 8.58 6.72
C LEU A 9 -30.45 10.01 7.23
N PRO A 10 -29.77 10.44 8.31
CA PRO A 10 -29.83 11.82 8.78
C PRO A 10 -29.44 12.84 7.72
N ALA A 11 -29.95 14.07 7.83
CA ALA A 11 -29.61 15.16 6.91
C ALA A 11 -28.13 15.56 6.97
N MET A 12 -27.47 15.32 8.11
CA MET A 12 -26.05 15.58 8.35
C MET A 12 -25.34 14.27 8.65
N ILE A 13 -24.25 14.00 7.93
CA ILE A 13 -23.49 12.76 8.01
C ILE A 13 -22.06 13.09 8.46
N PRO A 14 -21.50 12.37 9.43
CA PRO A 14 -20.12 12.55 9.83
C PRO A 14 -19.17 12.26 8.65
N THR A 15 -18.24 13.18 8.40
CA THR A 15 -17.23 13.09 7.34
C THR A 15 -15.80 13.12 7.86
N HIS A 16 -15.61 13.45 9.14
CA HIS A 16 -14.33 13.34 9.84
C HIS A 16 -14.58 12.77 11.24
N TRP A 17 -13.60 12.01 11.74
CA TRP A 17 -13.62 11.42 13.07
C TRP A 17 -12.33 11.79 13.80
N GLY A 18 -12.48 12.60 14.84
CA GLY A 18 -11.43 12.85 15.82
C GLY A 18 -11.29 11.70 16.83
N ILE A 19 -10.37 11.85 17.77
CA ILE A 19 -10.05 10.81 18.78
C ILE A 19 -11.26 10.50 19.69
N THR A 20 -12.14 11.48 19.90
CA THR A 20 -13.34 11.37 20.76
C THR A 20 -14.60 11.02 19.99
N GLY A 21 -14.54 10.88 18.66
CA GLY A 21 -15.68 10.61 17.81
C GLY A 21 -15.80 11.57 16.62
N PRO A 22 -16.93 11.55 15.90
CA PRO A 22 -17.17 12.43 14.77
C PRO A 22 -17.20 13.90 15.18
N ASP A 23 -16.36 14.72 14.55
CA ASP A 23 -16.14 16.14 14.83
C ASP A 23 -16.52 17.05 13.64
N VAL A 24 -16.51 16.54 12.41
CA VAL A 24 -16.99 17.27 11.21
C VAL A 24 -18.15 16.52 10.55
N TYR A 25 -19.20 17.26 10.24
CA TYR A 25 -20.41 16.77 9.58
C TYR A 25 -20.65 17.52 8.28
N SER A 26 -21.10 16.79 7.26
CA SER A 26 -21.46 17.34 5.96
C SER A 26 -22.90 17.00 5.59
N ALA A 27 -23.49 17.78 4.67
CA ALA A 27 -24.82 17.50 4.17
C ALA A 27 -24.90 16.11 3.50
N LYS A 28 -26.04 15.44 3.68
CA LYS A 28 -26.37 14.17 3.02
C LYS A 28 -26.45 14.38 1.51
N THR A 29 -25.56 13.71 0.79
CA THR A 29 -25.56 13.61 -0.67
C THR A 29 -25.20 12.18 -1.06
N PRO A 30 -25.54 11.71 -2.28
CA PRO A 30 -25.14 10.37 -2.71
C PRO A 30 -23.62 10.18 -2.67
N TRP A 31 -22.86 11.26 -2.91
CA TRP A 31 -21.40 11.25 -2.87
C TRP A 31 -20.84 11.14 -1.45
N THR A 32 -21.30 11.97 -0.50
CA THR A 32 -20.81 11.93 0.89
C THR A 32 -21.09 10.58 1.55
N VAL A 33 -22.17 9.93 1.13
CA VAL A 33 -22.55 8.58 1.56
C VAL A 33 -21.70 7.48 0.91
N ALA A 34 -21.42 7.58 -0.39
CA ALA A 34 -20.66 6.56 -1.12
C ALA A 34 -19.14 6.68 -0.94
N MET A 35 -18.62 7.87 -0.62
CA MET A 35 -17.20 8.18 -0.59
C MET A 35 -16.37 7.24 0.30
N PRO A 36 -16.76 6.91 1.55
CA PRO A 36 -15.98 6.00 2.39
C PRO A 36 -15.82 4.60 1.77
N ILE A 37 -16.88 4.10 1.13
CA ILE A 37 -16.87 2.81 0.43
C ILE A 37 -16.01 2.91 -0.83
N ALA A 38 -16.09 4.02 -1.57
CA ALA A 38 -15.28 4.26 -2.75
C ALA A 38 -13.78 4.30 -2.41
N ILE A 39 -13.39 5.04 -1.37
CA ILE A 39 -12.00 5.06 -0.87
C ILE A 39 -11.56 3.67 -0.44
N SER A 40 -12.37 2.96 0.34
CA SER A 40 -12.05 1.59 0.77
C SER A 40 -11.86 0.66 -0.43
N GLY A 41 -12.73 0.76 -1.43
CA GLY A 41 -12.65 0.00 -2.67
C GLY A 41 -11.37 0.32 -3.46
N LEU A 42 -10.99 1.60 -3.56
CA LEU A 42 -9.76 2.03 -4.22
C LEU A 42 -8.51 1.49 -3.49
N VAL A 43 -8.50 1.53 -2.16
CA VAL A 43 -7.40 0.97 -1.35
C VAL A 43 -7.27 -0.54 -1.60
N LEU A 44 -8.38 -1.28 -1.55
CA LEU A 44 -8.39 -2.72 -1.81
C LEU A 44 -7.95 -3.05 -3.25
N ALA A 45 -8.44 -2.29 -4.24
CA ALA A 45 -8.03 -2.45 -5.64
C ALA A 45 -6.53 -2.17 -5.82
N GLY A 46 -6.00 -1.14 -5.15
CA GLY A 46 -4.56 -0.82 -5.16
C GLY A 46 -3.71 -1.94 -4.55
N LEU A 47 -4.09 -2.43 -3.37
CA LEU A 47 -3.39 -3.56 -2.72
C LEU A 47 -3.44 -4.84 -3.57
N PHE A 48 -4.59 -5.10 -4.20
CA PHE A 48 -4.75 -6.21 -5.14
C PHE A 48 -3.83 -6.04 -6.35
N ALA A 49 -3.81 -4.85 -6.96
CA ALA A 49 -2.96 -4.54 -8.10
C ALA A 49 -1.47 -4.72 -7.75
N VAL A 50 -1.03 -4.24 -6.58
CA VAL A 50 0.35 -4.44 -6.11
C VAL A 50 0.66 -5.93 -5.91
N SER A 51 -0.26 -6.69 -5.32
CA SER A 51 -0.09 -8.15 -5.14
C SER A 51 -0.04 -8.88 -6.49
N PHE A 52 -0.86 -8.46 -7.46
CA PHE A 52 -0.88 -8.99 -8.82
C PHE A 52 0.42 -8.69 -9.56
N VAL A 53 0.87 -7.43 -9.56
CA VAL A 53 2.16 -7.01 -10.13
C VAL A 53 3.31 -7.75 -9.49
N ASN A 54 3.31 -7.90 -8.16
CA ASN A 54 4.29 -8.69 -7.43
C ASN A 54 4.32 -10.16 -7.86
N ARG A 55 3.24 -10.70 -8.44
CA ARG A 55 3.21 -12.08 -8.94
C ARG A 55 3.65 -12.17 -10.40
N THR A 56 3.26 -11.23 -11.25
CA THR A 56 3.38 -11.32 -12.71
C THR A 56 4.62 -10.68 -13.28
N MET A 57 5.10 -9.57 -12.70
CA MET A 57 6.27 -8.90 -13.26
C MET A 57 7.56 -9.68 -12.95
N PRO A 58 8.52 -9.71 -13.89
CA PRO A 58 9.82 -10.35 -13.69
C PRO A 58 10.68 -9.52 -12.73
N VAL A 59 11.35 -10.18 -11.77
CA VAL A 59 12.34 -9.54 -10.89
C VAL A 59 13.70 -10.18 -11.07
N ARG A 60 14.74 -9.40 -10.77
CA ARG A 60 16.07 -9.95 -10.62
C ARG A 60 16.13 -10.83 -9.35
N PRO A 61 16.66 -12.06 -9.43
CA PRO A 61 16.95 -12.85 -8.23
C PRO A 61 17.94 -12.12 -7.32
N LEU A 62 17.79 -12.33 -6.01
CA LEU A 62 18.75 -11.89 -5.02
C LEU A 62 20.12 -12.53 -5.26
N PRO A 63 21.22 -11.82 -4.99
CA PRO A 63 22.56 -12.40 -5.01
C PRO A 63 22.65 -13.57 -4.04
N ALA A 64 23.28 -14.65 -4.49
CA ALA A 64 23.63 -15.83 -3.71
C ALA A 64 24.83 -16.52 -4.38
N ALA A 65 25.62 -17.29 -3.62
CA ALA A 65 26.71 -18.11 -4.17
C ALA A 65 26.23 -19.05 -5.29
N GLU A 66 25.04 -19.61 -5.14
CA GLU A 66 24.38 -20.46 -6.13
C GLU A 66 23.12 -19.77 -6.70
N PRO A 67 22.93 -19.76 -8.04
CA PRO A 67 21.77 -19.11 -8.66
C PRO A 67 20.42 -19.66 -8.17
N GLU A 68 20.33 -20.97 -7.92
CA GLU A 68 19.10 -21.64 -7.47
C GLU A 68 18.67 -21.17 -6.08
N VAL A 69 19.63 -20.96 -5.18
CA VAL A 69 19.38 -20.46 -3.81
C VAL A 69 18.84 -19.03 -3.86
N GLY A 70 19.45 -18.16 -4.68
CA GLY A 70 19.00 -16.79 -4.89
C GLY A 70 17.58 -16.72 -5.48
N ALA A 71 17.28 -17.56 -6.47
CA ALA A 71 15.96 -17.67 -7.07
C ALA A 71 14.90 -18.16 -6.06
N ALA A 72 15.19 -19.22 -5.30
CA ALA A 72 14.28 -19.76 -4.30
C ALA A 72 13.99 -18.75 -3.16
N ARG A 73 15.02 -18.04 -2.69
CA ARG A 73 14.89 -16.98 -1.68
C ARG A 73 14.04 -15.81 -2.19
N THR A 74 14.24 -15.42 -3.45
CA THR A 74 13.44 -14.38 -4.12
C THR A 74 11.97 -14.80 -4.24
N ALA A 75 11.70 -16.03 -4.63
CA ALA A 75 10.34 -16.58 -4.69
C ALA A 75 9.66 -16.58 -3.32
N ARG A 76 10.38 -16.97 -2.25
CA ARG A 76 9.88 -16.92 -0.87
C ARG A 76 9.57 -15.50 -0.40
N LEU A 77 10.40 -14.51 -0.76
CA LEU A 77 10.13 -13.10 -0.46
C LEU A 77 8.90 -12.57 -1.17
N ARG A 78 8.75 -12.87 -2.46
CA ARG A 78 7.56 -12.50 -3.24
C ARG A 78 6.30 -13.13 -2.64
N ALA A 79 6.35 -14.41 -2.27
CA ALA A 79 5.24 -15.09 -1.63
C ALA A 79 4.90 -14.46 -0.26
N ALA A 80 5.90 -14.11 0.55
CA ALA A 80 5.69 -13.40 1.81
C ALA A 80 5.05 -12.02 1.61
N LEU A 81 5.46 -11.28 0.59
CA LEU A 81 4.92 -9.97 0.25
C LEU A 81 3.46 -10.07 -0.25
N SER A 82 3.15 -11.01 -1.16
CA SER A 82 1.78 -11.26 -1.59
C SER A 82 0.89 -11.75 -0.44
N SER A 83 1.40 -12.62 0.43
CA SER A 83 0.65 -13.08 1.62
C SER A 83 0.37 -11.93 2.59
N PHE A 84 1.35 -11.04 2.80
CA PHE A 84 1.18 -9.83 3.60
C PHE A 84 0.05 -8.95 3.06
N PHE A 85 0.10 -8.57 1.77
CA PHE A 85 -0.96 -7.78 1.17
C PHE A 85 -2.32 -8.47 1.24
N GLY A 86 -2.37 -9.79 1.01
CA GLY A 86 -3.60 -10.57 1.16
C GLY A 86 -4.20 -10.50 2.57
N ARG A 87 -3.38 -10.64 3.61
CA ARG A 87 -3.83 -10.56 5.00
C ARG A 87 -4.28 -9.15 5.39
N VAL A 88 -3.59 -8.11 4.92
CA VAL A 88 -3.99 -6.72 5.14
C VAL A 88 -5.31 -6.42 4.43
N MET A 89 -5.46 -6.82 3.15
CA MET A 89 -6.72 -6.68 2.42
C MET A 89 -7.87 -7.38 3.15
N PHE A 90 -7.65 -8.59 3.65
CA PHE A 90 -8.65 -9.32 4.42
C PHE A 90 -9.03 -8.57 5.71
N ALA A 91 -8.05 -8.09 6.49
CA ALA A 91 -8.30 -7.35 7.72
C ALA A 91 -9.06 -6.04 7.48
N VAL A 92 -8.69 -5.28 6.45
CA VAL A 92 -9.40 -4.05 6.05
C VAL A 92 -10.81 -4.36 5.59
N THR A 93 -10.99 -5.38 4.75
CA THR A 93 -12.32 -5.80 4.28
C THR A 93 -13.21 -6.20 5.45
N LEU A 94 -12.66 -6.97 6.39
CA LEU A 94 -13.35 -7.41 7.60
C LEU A 94 -13.79 -6.21 8.46
N LEU A 95 -12.90 -5.21 8.66
CA LEU A 95 -13.24 -3.96 9.34
C LEU A 95 -14.38 -3.22 8.66
N THR A 96 -14.25 -2.96 7.35
CA THR A 96 -15.27 -2.22 6.59
C THR A 96 -16.60 -2.96 6.53
N SER A 97 -16.56 -4.29 6.44
CA SER A 97 -17.76 -5.14 6.40
C SER A 97 -18.45 -5.15 7.76
N TRP A 98 -17.70 -5.30 8.85
CA TRP A 98 -18.26 -5.26 10.21
C TRP A 98 -18.90 -3.91 10.52
N SER A 99 -18.17 -2.81 10.29
CA SER A 99 -18.68 -1.46 10.51
C SER A 99 -19.91 -1.17 9.66
N SER A 100 -19.94 -1.71 8.43
CA SER A 100 -21.14 -1.66 7.60
C SER A 100 -22.29 -2.40 8.28
N VAL A 101 -22.20 -3.72 8.49
CA VAL A 101 -23.29 -4.58 9.03
C VAL A 101 -23.81 -4.10 10.38
N LEU A 102 -22.91 -3.76 11.30
CA LEU A 102 -23.30 -3.32 12.65
C LEU A 102 -24.13 -2.04 12.61
N GLY A 103 -23.78 -1.10 11.72
CA GLY A 103 -24.56 0.12 11.52
C GLY A 103 -26.00 -0.11 11.04
N TRP A 104 -26.32 -1.30 10.50
CA TRP A 104 -27.68 -1.68 10.10
C TRP A 104 -28.42 -2.47 11.17
N VAL A 105 -27.74 -3.45 11.78
CA VAL A 105 -28.40 -4.44 12.64
C VAL A 105 -28.51 -3.97 14.09
N ALA A 106 -27.54 -3.16 14.55
CA ALA A 106 -27.46 -2.75 15.95
C ALA A 106 -26.84 -1.34 16.07
N PRO A 107 -27.51 -0.28 15.56
CA PRO A 107 -26.99 1.08 15.57
C PRO A 107 -26.69 1.61 16.98
N ASP A 108 -27.39 1.12 18.00
CA ASP A 108 -27.23 1.54 19.40
C ASP A 108 -26.17 0.73 20.17
N ALA A 109 -25.54 -0.28 19.53
CA ALA A 109 -24.54 -1.12 20.18
C ALA A 109 -23.14 -0.47 20.21
N GLY A 110 -23.03 0.69 20.88
CA GLY A 110 -21.84 1.55 20.90
C GLY A 110 -20.55 0.93 21.46
N TRP A 111 -20.63 -0.21 22.17
CA TRP A 111 -19.43 -0.93 22.59
C TRP A 111 -18.90 -1.87 21.49
N LEU A 112 -19.77 -2.46 20.66
CA LEU A 112 -19.39 -3.32 19.53
C LEU A 112 -18.76 -2.51 18.39
N THR A 113 -19.16 -1.24 18.24
CA THR A 113 -18.50 -0.29 17.32
C THR A 113 -17.06 0.01 17.73
N SER A 114 -16.73 -0.11 19.02
CA SER A 114 -15.44 0.32 19.58
C SER A 114 -14.47 -0.84 19.79
N VAL A 115 -14.94 -2.00 20.25
CA VAL A 115 -14.08 -3.16 20.55
C VAL A 115 -13.55 -3.82 19.27
N PHE A 116 -14.37 -3.92 18.22
CA PHE A 116 -13.97 -4.63 17.00
C PHE A 116 -12.83 -3.93 16.22
N PRO A 117 -12.85 -2.60 16.00
CA PRO A 117 -11.72 -1.91 15.38
C PRO A 117 -10.41 -2.12 16.15
N ILE A 118 -10.45 -2.13 17.49
CA ILE A 118 -9.27 -2.40 18.33
C ILE A 118 -8.72 -3.80 18.05
N ALA A 119 -9.59 -4.82 17.97
CA ALA A 119 -9.17 -6.17 17.63
C ALA A 119 -8.55 -6.25 16.22
N VAL A 120 -9.10 -5.53 15.23
CA VAL A 120 -8.52 -5.46 13.89
C VAL A 120 -7.17 -4.74 13.89
N VAL A 121 -7.01 -3.66 14.67
CA VAL A 121 -5.71 -2.98 14.82
C VAL A 121 -4.66 -3.93 15.39
N ILE A 122 -4.99 -4.68 16.44
CA ILE A 122 -4.10 -5.70 17.02
C ILE A 122 -3.73 -6.76 15.96
N LEU A 123 -4.70 -7.22 15.17
CA LEU A 123 -4.47 -8.15 14.06
C LEU A 123 -3.51 -7.56 13.01
N ILE A 124 -3.71 -6.30 12.61
CA ILE A 124 -2.84 -5.61 11.65
C ILE A 124 -1.42 -5.49 12.20
N VAL A 125 -1.26 -5.12 13.47
CA VAL A 125 0.06 -5.07 14.14
C VAL A 125 0.71 -6.45 14.14
N GLY A 126 -0.03 -7.51 14.46
CA GLY A 126 0.46 -8.89 14.39
C GLY A 126 0.90 -9.30 12.98
N ILE A 127 0.14 -8.93 11.95
CA ILE A 127 0.49 -9.15 10.54
C ILE A 127 1.79 -8.40 10.19
N LEU A 128 1.94 -7.15 10.60
CA LEU A 128 3.13 -6.33 10.38
C LEU A 128 4.37 -6.94 11.05
N VAL A 129 4.25 -7.35 12.32
CA VAL A 129 5.34 -7.99 13.06
C VAL A 129 5.73 -9.31 12.41
N ALA A 130 4.76 -10.17 12.08
CA ALA A 130 5.02 -11.45 11.41
C ALA A 130 5.69 -11.26 10.05
N PHE A 131 5.23 -10.28 9.27
CA PHE A 131 5.84 -9.91 8.00
C PHE A 131 7.27 -9.40 8.19
N TRP A 132 7.51 -8.52 9.16
CA TRP A 132 8.84 -7.99 9.45
C TRP A 132 9.83 -9.09 9.87
N VAL A 133 9.41 -10.01 10.75
CA VAL A 133 10.23 -11.17 11.16
C VAL A 133 10.55 -12.03 9.93
N ARG A 134 9.54 -12.36 9.12
CA ARG A 134 9.70 -13.18 7.91
C ARG A 134 10.61 -12.50 6.89
N TRP A 135 10.44 -11.20 6.68
CA TRP A 135 11.27 -10.39 5.80
C TRP A 135 12.72 -10.41 6.26
N ARG A 136 12.99 -10.18 7.56
CA ARG A 136 14.34 -10.25 8.12
C ARG A 136 14.98 -11.62 7.96
N GLN A 137 14.25 -12.71 8.20
CA GLN A 137 14.78 -14.07 7.99
C GLN A 137 15.17 -14.31 6.54
N LEU A 138 14.38 -13.82 5.59
CA LEU A 138 14.62 -14.02 4.16
C LEU A 138 15.61 -13.01 3.56
N THR A 139 15.91 -11.90 4.25
CA THR A 139 16.86 -10.89 3.79
C THR A 139 18.20 -10.95 4.52
N ARG A 140 18.27 -11.62 5.68
CA ARG A 140 19.54 -11.99 6.31
C ARG A 140 20.34 -12.87 5.35
N ALA A 141 21.48 -12.34 4.95
CA ALA A 141 22.47 -13.05 4.17
C ALA A 141 23.60 -13.42 5.13
N ASP A 142 23.71 -14.70 5.49
CA ASP A 142 24.96 -15.20 6.03
C ASP A 142 25.90 -15.36 4.83
N GLY A 143 26.90 -14.48 4.72
CA GLY A 143 28.06 -14.67 3.84
C GLY A 143 27.96 -14.26 2.36
N ASP A 144 26.84 -13.72 1.86
CA ASP A 144 26.78 -13.31 0.45
C ASP A 144 27.52 -11.99 0.20
N THR A 145 28.76 -12.10 -0.30
CA THR A 145 29.46 -10.96 -0.90
C THR A 145 28.69 -10.55 -2.16
N PRO A 146 28.27 -9.29 -2.32
CA PRO A 146 27.62 -8.86 -3.56
C PRO A 146 28.56 -9.15 -4.72
N ALA A 147 28.11 -9.96 -5.69
CA ALA A 147 28.91 -10.20 -6.90
C ALA A 147 29.29 -8.84 -7.51
N PRO A 148 30.58 -8.61 -7.84
CA PRO A 148 31.00 -7.37 -8.49
C PRO A 148 30.28 -7.26 -9.83
N ARG A 149 29.57 -6.14 -10.03
CA ARG A 149 28.85 -5.85 -11.27
C ARG A 149 29.73 -5.03 -12.19
N SER A 150 29.47 -5.10 -13.48
CA SER A 150 30.13 -4.26 -14.48
C SER A 150 30.04 -2.79 -14.10
N SER A 151 31.13 -2.05 -14.32
CA SER A 151 31.22 -0.60 -14.14
C SER A 151 30.05 0.13 -14.78
N ASP A 152 29.62 -0.33 -15.95
CA ASP A 152 28.64 0.33 -16.81
C ASP A 152 27.25 0.42 -16.18
N GLU A 153 26.87 -0.54 -15.32
CA GLU A 153 25.59 -0.46 -14.61
C GLU A 153 25.62 0.52 -13.44
N ALA A 154 26.78 0.77 -12.82
CA ALA A 154 26.87 1.67 -11.68
C ALA A 154 26.53 3.11 -12.07
N ASP A 155 26.83 3.51 -13.31
CA ASP A 155 26.69 4.89 -13.79
C ASP A 155 25.23 5.35 -13.94
N HIS A 156 24.29 4.41 -14.12
CA HIS A 156 22.85 4.72 -14.26
C HIS A 156 22.10 4.79 -12.92
N TRP A 157 22.69 4.33 -11.81
CA TRP A 157 22.08 4.43 -10.47
C TRP A 157 22.52 5.69 -9.74
N LYS A 158 21.70 6.74 -9.78
CA LYS A 158 21.91 8.00 -9.06
C LYS A 158 21.53 7.85 -7.58
N ALA A 159 22.35 8.42 -6.69
CA ALA A 159 22.19 8.35 -5.23
C ALA A 159 22.06 6.90 -4.67
N GLY A 160 22.41 5.88 -5.45
CA GLY A 160 22.33 4.46 -5.05
C GLY A 160 20.96 3.80 -5.17
N PHE A 161 19.87 4.54 -5.49
CA PHE A 161 18.51 3.99 -5.57
C PHE A 161 17.63 4.54 -6.71
N LEU A 162 18.02 5.65 -7.35
CA LEU A 162 17.31 6.21 -8.51
C LEU A 162 17.95 5.68 -9.79
N TYR A 163 17.17 5.04 -10.65
CA TYR A 163 17.67 4.59 -11.95
C TYR A 163 17.34 5.61 -13.03
N VAL A 164 18.36 6.01 -13.80
CA VAL A 164 18.24 6.99 -14.88
C VAL A 164 19.02 6.50 -16.09
N ASP A 165 18.31 5.97 -17.07
CA ASP A 165 18.86 5.61 -18.36
C ASP A 165 17.90 5.97 -19.50
N PRO A 166 18.16 7.05 -20.26
CA PRO A 166 17.34 7.42 -21.41
C PRO A 166 17.41 6.42 -22.58
N ALA A 167 18.45 5.59 -22.65
CA ALA A 167 18.58 4.58 -23.70
C ALA A 167 17.74 3.33 -23.39
N ASP A 168 17.53 3.01 -22.11
CA ASP A 168 16.63 1.94 -21.69
C ASP A 168 15.16 2.37 -21.87
N ARG A 169 14.45 1.67 -22.76
CA ARG A 169 13.03 1.92 -23.04
C ARG A 169 12.08 1.32 -22.00
N SER A 170 12.59 0.58 -21.01
CA SER A 170 11.76 0.03 -19.95
C SER A 170 11.37 1.12 -18.95
N LEU A 171 10.06 1.22 -18.67
CA LEU A 171 9.55 2.15 -17.66
C LEU A 171 9.86 1.67 -16.24
N PHE A 172 9.81 0.35 -16.03
CA PHE A 172 10.06 -0.29 -14.75
C PHE A 172 11.26 -1.22 -14.88
N VAL A 173 12.28 -1.00 -14.06
CA VAL A 173 13.47 -1.85 -14.00
C VAL A 173 13.57 -2.55 -12.64
N PRO A 174 14.10 -3.78 -12.58
CA PRO A 174 14.37 -4.42 -11.30
C PRO A 174 15.28 -3.58 -10.40
N LYS A 175 14.98 -3.53 -9.10
CA LYS A 175 15.84 -2.83 -8.13
C LYS A 175 17.25 -3.41 -8.11
N ARG A 176 18.26 -2.55 -7.99
CA ARG A 176 19.67 -2.95 -7.76
C ARG A 176 19.84 -3.74 -6.46
N LEU A 177 19.15 -3.29 -5.41
CA LEU A 177 19.18 -3.89 -4.08
C LEU A 177 17.79 -4.38 -3.68
N GLY A 178 17.71 -5.64 -3.28
CA GLY A 178 16.47 -6.26 -2.83
C GLY A 178 15.58 -6.76 -3.97
N VAL A 179 14.31 -6.99 -3.64
CA VAL A 179 13.29 -7.53 -4.56
C VAL A 179 12.33 -6.42 -4.98
N GLY A 180 11.98 -6.36 -6.26
CA GLY A 180 10.96 -5.46 -6.81
C GLY A 180 11.49 -4.60 -7.96
N TRP A 181 10.77 -3.51 -8.24
CA TRP A 181 11.05 -2.59 -9.34
C TRP A 181 11.25 -1.17 -8.87
N THR A 182 11.94 -0.39 -9.68
CA THR A 182 11.98 1.07 -9.62
C THR A 182 11.56 1.63 -10.98
N VAL A 183 11.27 2.92 -11.02
CA VAL A 183 10.96 3.65 -12.24
C VAL A 183 12.28 4.08 -12.89
N ASN A 184 12.38 3.92 -14.20
CA ASN A 184 13.44 4.54 -14.98
C ASN A 184 13.09 6.02 -15.24
N PHE A 185 13.76 6.94 -14.56
CA PHE A 185 13.54 8.38 -14.73
C PHE A 185 14.22 8.97 -15.98
N GLY A 186 14.92 8.15 -16.77
CA GLY A 186 15.34 8.50 -18.13
C GLY A 186 14.24 8.31 -19.18
N HIS A 187 13.20 7.53 -18.86
CA HIS A 187 12.07 7.26 -19.75
C HIS A 187 11.00 8.37 -19.66
N PRO A 188 10.36 8.80 -20.78
CA PRO A 188 9.33 9.86 -20.76
C PRO A 188 8.19 9.61 -19.75
N GLY A 189 7.72 8.37 -19.68
CA GLY A 189 6.71 7.97 -18.68
C GLY A 189 7.23 8.01 -17.24
N GLY A 190 8.51 7.77 -17.02
CA GLY A 190 9.12 7.84 -15.69
C GLY A 190 9.28 9.28 -15.22
N ILE A 191 9.62 10.18 -16.14
CA ILE A 191 9.62 11.63 -15.91
C ILE A 191 8.20 12.10 -15.54
N ALA A 192 7.18 11.68 -16.28
CA ALA A 192 5.79 12.02 -15.98
C ALA A 192 5.36 11.53 -14.58
N ILE A 193 5.71 10.30 -14.20
CA ILE A 193 5.49 9.78 -12.84
C ILE A 193 6.22 10.63 -11.80
N GLY A 194 7.48 11.00 -12.06
CA GLY A 194 8.25 11.87 -11.17
C GLY A 194 7.59 13.23 -10.93
N ILE A 195 7.14 13.89 -12.01
CA ILE A 195 6.43 15.17 -11.93
C ILE A 195 5.13 15.03 -11.14
N LEU A 196 4.34 13.98 -11.42
CA LEU A 196 3.11 13.71 -10.70
C LEU A 196 3.36 13.51 -9.20
N LEU A 197 4.38 12.74 -8.83
CA LEU A 197 4.75 12.53 -7.42
C LEU A 197 5.12 13.84 -6.73
N LEU A 198 5.91 14.70 -7.38
CA LEU A 198 6.27 16.01 -6.84
C LEU A 198 5.06 16.93 -6.69
N ALA A 199 4.14 16.93 -7.65
CA ALA A 199 2.91 17.69 -7.60
C ALA A 199 2.01 17.25 -6.43
N VAL A 200 1.85 15.94 -6.22
CA VAL A 200 1.08 15.38 -5.11
C VAL A 200 1.71 15.75 -3.77
N ILE A 201 3.03 15.60 -3.62
CA ILE A 201 3.75 15.98 -2.39
C ILE A 201 3.57 17.48 -2.11
N GLY A 202 3.73 18.33 -3.13
CA GLY A 202 3.52 19.77 -3.01
C GLY A 202 2.09 20.13 -2.58
N ALA A 203 1.08 19.47 -3.15
CA ALA A 203 -0.31 19.66 -2.78
C ALA A 203 -0.59 19.23 -1.32
N LEU A 204 -0.01 18.12 -0.86
CA LEU A 204 -0.15 17.66 0.53
C LEU A 204 0.50 18.62 1.52
N ILE A 205 1.69 19.14 1.21
CA ILE A 205 2.37 20.14 2.05
C ILE A 205 1.54 21.42 2.11
N ALA A 206 1.08 21.93 0.96
CA ALA A 206 0.24 23.12 0.90
C ALA A 206 -1.05 22.93 1.71
N PHE A 207 -1.73 21.79 1.55
CA PHE A 207 -2.92 21.46 2.31
C PHE A 207 -2.66 21.42 3.81
N GLY A 208 -1.59 20.77 4.26
CA GLY A 208 -1.21 20.72 5.68
C GLY A 208 -0.90 22.10 6.27
N LEU A 209 -0.28 22.99 5.50
CA LEU A 209 -0.01 24.38 5.91
C LEU A 209 -1.29 25.23 5.98
N THR A 210 -2.28 24.95 5.13
CA THR A 210 -3.57 25.69 5.13
C THR A 210 -4.60 25.13 6.12
N ALA A 211 -4.54 23.83 6.44
CA ALA A 211 -5.46 23.16 7.35
C ALA A 211 -5.08 23.34 8.83
N GLY A 212 -3.86 23.83 9.10
CA GLY A 212 -3.39 24.18 10.45
C GLY A 212 -3.67 25.62 10.87
N ASN A 213 -4.32 26.43 10.02
CA ASN A 213 -4.72 27.82 10.29
C ASN A 213 -6.23 27.95 10.44
#